data_AF-A0A534RN92-F1
#
_entry.id   AF-A0A534RN92-F1
#
_cell.length_a   1.000
_cell.length_b   1.000
_cell.length_c   1.000
_cell.angle_alpha   90.00
_cell.angle_beta   90.00
_cell.angle_gamma   90.00
#
_symmetry.space_group_name_H-M   'P 1'
#
loop_
_entity.id
_entity.type
_entity.pdbx_description
1 polymer ?
#
loop_
_entity_poly.entity_id
_entity_poly.type
_entity_poly.pdbx_seq_one_letter_code
_entity_poly.pdbx_strand_id
1 'polypeptide(L)'
;MKARRELFVLAVLLAARPAVGAVVAATGYAAHTIPTADPVAGGVVRRGRAVLVGQGTFGAGGERIVRLDGSATTVATGFNSLGGFDLDAAGTLYVADNGGDQTGAATGDTLFAIPDALTRTAAVSAVGQEVLPEGTIPFAMDVLVGPDGSVLVTDAAGPGAGRVVRVRKGAAANLIGGLNIQGIALGAKGTLLVSALDDTYTVGTILRYTPRVAARGTFASGLSGAFDHVLDTDGDLLV
;
A
#
# COMPACT_ATOMS: atom_id res chain seq x y z
N MET A 1 13.93 -21.31 70.58
CA MET A 1 12.69 -21.28 69.76
C MET A 1 12.20 -19.85 69.61
N LYS A 2 12.41 -19.23 68.46
CA LYS A 2 11.66 -18.05 67.99
C LYS A 2 11.79 -18.02 66.47
N ALA A 3 10.73 -18.42 65.79
CA ALA A 3 10.59 -18.27 64.35
C ALA A 3 10.45 -16.78 64.02
N ARG A 4 11.18 -16.31 63.00
CA ARG A 4 10.81 -15.10 62.26
C ARG A 4 10.83 -15.42 60.78
N ARG A 5 9.62 -15.36 60.23
CA ARG A 5 9.21 -15.65 58.86
C ARG A 5 9.96 -14.77 57.87
N GLU A 6 10.49 -15.41 56.85
CA GLU A 6 10.88 -14.76 55.60
C GLU A 6 9.63 -14.27 54.88
N LEU A 7 9.63 -13.01 54.46
CA LEU A 7 8.58 -12.42 53.63
C LEU A 7 9.17 -12.28 52.22
N PHE A 8 8.97 -13.29 51.38
CA PHE A 8 9.20 -13.17 49.94
C PHE A 8 8.05 -12.36 49.33
N VAL A 9 8.34 -11.14 48.89
CA VAL A 9 7.41 -10.36 48.05
C VAL A 9 7.66 -10.76 46.60
N LEU A 10 6.77 -11.59 46.06
CA LEU A 10 6.73 -11.91 44.63
C LEU A 10 5.98 -10.77 43.91
N ALA A 11 6.72 -9.86 43.27
CA ALA A 11 6.13 -8.85 42.41
C ALA A 11 5.69 -9.48 41.08
N VAL A 12 4.39 -9.73 40.92
CA VAL A 12 3.81 -10.10 39.63
C VAL A 12 3.63 -8.82 38.81
N LEU A 13 4.56 -8.58 37.88
CA LEU A 13 4.36 -7.60 36.81
C LEU A 13 3.38 -8.20 35.79
N LEU A 14 2.08 -7.91 35.94
CA LEU A 14 1.15 -8.06 34.81
C LEU A 14 1.54 -7.00 33.77
N ALA A 15 2.17 -7.42 32.69
CA ALA A 15 2.32 -6.58 31.52
C ALA A 15 0.92 -6.18 31.02
N ALA A 16 0.55 -4.92 31.22
CA ALA A 16 -0.66 -4.36 30.64
C ALA A 16 -0.53 -4.46 29.13
N ARG A 17 -1.39 -5.26 28.49
CA ARG A 17 -1.49 -5.25 27.02
C ARG A 17 -1.93 -3.84 26.62
N PRO A 18 -1.30 -3.21 25.61
CA PRO A 18 -1.74 -1.91 25.14
C PRO A 18 -3.22 -2.01 24.76
N ALA A 19 -4.02 -1.07 25.24
CA ALA A 19 -5.42 -0.98 24.86
C ALA A 19 -5.47 -0.67 23.36
N VAL A 20 -5.87 -1.66 22.56
CA VAL A 20 -6.16 -1.43 21.15
C VAL A 20 -7.41 -0.55 21.13
N GLY A 21 -7.31 0.65 20.56
CA GLY A 21 -8.46 1.55 20.41
C GLY A 21 -9.59 0.82 19.68
N ALA A 22 -10.82 0.97 20.16
CA ALA A 22 -11.97 0.40 19.47
C ALA A 22 -12.13 1.10 18.11
N VAL A 23 -12.17 0.33 17.03
CA VAL A 23 -12.53 0.86 15.70
C VAL A 23 -14.02 1.18 15.72
N VAL A 24 -14.35 2.48 15.73
CA VAL A 24 -15.73 2.96 15.66
C VAL A 24 -15.98 3.38 14.22
N ALA A 25 -16.79 2.62 13.49
CA ALA A 25 -17.21 3.00 12.15
C ALA A 25 -18.07 4.27 12.21
N ALA A 26 -17.88 5.16 11.24
CA ALA A 26 -18.77 6.30 11.06
C ALA A 26 -20.20 5.83 10.72
N THR A 27 -21.18 6.71 10.93
CA THR A 27 -22.58 6.42 10.56
C THR A 27 -22.65 6.06 9.08
N GLY A 28 -23.29 4.93 8.75
CA GLY A 28 -23.36 4.41 7.38
C GLY A 28 -22.27 3.37 7.04
N TYR A 29 -21.24 3.23 7.88
CA TYR A 29 -20.16 2.27 7.68
C TYR A 29 -20.22 1.14 8.71
N ALA A 30 -19.69 -0.03 8.32
CA ALA A 30 -19.44 -1.15 9.22
C ALA A 30 -17.93 -1.43 9.26
N ALA A 31 -17.42 -1.73 10.46
CA ALA A 31 -16.04 -2.15 10.64
C ALA A 31 -15.99 -3.66 10.92
N HIS A 32 -15.12 -4.35 10.21
CA HIS A 32 -14.86 -5.78 10.39
C HIS A 32 -13.35 -6.01 10.45
N THR A 33 -12.90 -6.81 11.42
CA THR A 33 -11.50 -7.21 11.52
C THR A 33 -11.28 -8.51 10.77
N ILE A 34 -10.29 -8.52 9.87
CA ILE A 34 -9.80 -9.74 9.21
C ILE A 34 -8.46 -10.10 9.87
N PRO A 35 -8.37 -11.24 10.58
CA PRO A 35 -7.11 -11.63 11.21
C PRO A 35 -6.09 -12.03 10.14
N THR A 36 -4.86 -11.58 10.33
CA THR A 36 -3.71 -11.90 9.49
C THR A 36 -2.66 -12.63 10.31
N ALA A 37 -1.91 -13.54 9.68
CA ALA A 37 -0.88 -14.32 10.39
C ALA A 37 0.33 -13.48 10.83
N ASP A 38 0.61 -12.42 10.08
CA ASP A 38 1.73 -11.49 10.26
C ASP A 38 1.21 -10.05 10.10
N PRO A 39 1.99 -9.03 10.53
CA PRO A 39 1.66 -7.63 10.30
C PRO A 39 1.33 -7.37 8.84
N VAL A 40 0.32 -6.52 8.62
CA VAL A 40 -0.02 -6.02 7.29
C VAL A 40 1.07 -5.04 6.86
N ALA A 41 1.54 -5.19 5.63
CA ALA A 41 2.53 -4.33 5.00
C ALA A 41 2.06 -4.00 3.58
N GLY A 42 2.08 -2.73 3.19
CA GLY A 42 1.63 -2.29 1.87
C GLY A 42 0.12 -2.41 1.64
N GLY A 43 -0.25 -2.67 0.38
CA GLY A 43 -1.59 -2.52 -0.15
C GLY A 43 -2.59 -3.61 0.25
N VAL A 44 -3.87 -3.26 0.12
CA VAL A 44 -5.01 -4.17 0.30
C VAL A 44 -5.98 -3.98 -0.86
N VAL A 45 -6.30 -5.07 -1.57
CA VAL A 45 -7.32 -5.06 -2.64
C VAL A 45 -8.33 -6.16 -2.40
N ARG A 46 -9.60 -5.87 -2.67
CA ARG A 46 -10.69 -6.84 -2.54
C ARG A 46 -11.37 -7.09 -3.89
N ARG A 47 -11.57 -8.36 -4.23
CA ARG A 47 -12.51 -8.78 -5.29
C ARG A 47 -13.43 -9.88 -4.80
N GLY A 48 -14.72 -9.57 -4.70
CA GLY A 48 -15.71 -10.49 -4.13
C GLY A 48 -15.37 -10.86 -2.69
N ARG A 49 -15.11 -12.16 -2.45
CA ARG A 49 -14.72 -12.69 -1.13
C ARG A 49 -13.22 -12.69 -0.89
N ALA A 50 -12.42 -12.54 -1.95
CA ALA A 50 -10.96 -12.56 -1.85
C ALA A 50 -10.44 -11.17 -1.46
N VAL A 51 -9.54 -11.14 -0.49
CA VAL A 51 -8.73 -9.98 -0.12
C VAL A 51 -7.27 -10.33 -0.39
N LEU A 52 -6.60 -9.57 -1.24
CA LEU A 52 -5.16 -9.62 -1.47
C LEU A 52 -4.53 -8.56 -0.57
N VAL A 53 -3.58 -8.97 0.26
CA VAL A 53 -2.95 -8.11 1.26
C VAL A 53 -1.47 -8.42 1.35
N GLY A 54 -0.65 -7.38 1.45
CA GLY A 54 0.77 -7.55 1.75
C GLY A 54 0.96 -7.82 3.24
N GLN A 55 1.92 -8.68 3.55
CA GLN A 55 2.23 -9.08 4.92
C GLN A 55 3.73 -9.32 5.08
N GLY A 56 4.24 -9.12 6.29
CA GLY A 56 5.62 -9.48 6.63
C GLY A 56 6.30 -8.41 7.46
N THR A 57 7.58 -8.22 7.20
CA THR A 57 8.41 -7.22 7.87
C THR A 57 9.26 -6.52 6.84
N PHE A 58 9.25 -5.19 6.87
CA PHE A 58 10.16 -4.34 6.08
C PHE A 58 11.59 -4.86 6.19
N GLY A 59 12.24 -5.07 5.05
CA GLY A 59 13.51 -5.77 4.99
C GLY A 59 13.68 -6.50 3.66
N ALA A 60 14.92 -6.66 3.20
CA ALA A 60 15.24 -7.44 2.00
C ALA A 60 14.52 -8.81 1.95
N GLY A 61 13.58 -8.97 1.02
CA GLY A 61 12.77 -10.18 0.84
C GLY A 61 11.85 -10.57 2.02
N GLY A 62 11.63 -9.66 2.97
CA GLY A 62 10.88 -9.91 4.22
C GLY A 62 9.36 -9.90 4.06
N GLU A 63 8.85 -9.51 2.89
CA GLU A 63 7.43 -9.31 2.65
C GLU A 63 6.88 -10.19 1.52
N ARG A 64 5.57 -10.43 1.60
CA ARG A 64 4.84 -11.35 0.72
C ARG A 64 3.39 -10.91 0.54
N ILE A 65 2.76 -11.41 -0.51
CA ILE A 65 1.36 -11.18 -0.81
C ILE A 65 0.56 -12.42 -0.44
N VAL A 66 -0.53 -12.21 0.28
CA VAL A 66 -1.43 -13.26 0.75
C VAL A 66 -2.84 -12.99 0.25
N ARG A 67 -3.49 -14.04 -0.28
CA ARG A 67 -4.92 -14.05 -0.57
C ARG A 67 -5.68 -14.65 0.61
N LEU A 68 -6.70 -13.93 1.07
CA LEU A 68 -7.63 -14.33 2.12
C LEU A 68 -9.03 -14.49 1.50
N ASP A 69 -9.54 -15.72 1.43
CA ASP A 69 -10.85 -16.04 0.82
C ASP A 69 -11.65 -17.09 1.61
N GLY A 70 -11.29 -17.27 2.88
CA GLY A 70 -11.75 -18.36 3.76
C GLY A 70 -10.57 -19.20 4.27
N SER A 71 -9.45 -19.15 3.57
CA SER A 71 -8.13 -19.61 4.00
C SER A 71 -7.07 -18.58 3.59
N ALA A 72 -5.87 -18.68 4.15
CA ALA A 72 -4.73 -17.86 3.74
C ALA A 72 -3.86 -18.61 2.74
N THR A 73 -3.67 -18.05 1.55
CA THR A 73 -2.79 -18.59 0.51
C THR A 73 -1.71 -17.57 0.16
N THR A 74 -0.44 -17.93 0.29
CA THR A 74 0.66 -17.07 -0.19
C THR A 74 0.68 -17.07 -1.73
N VAL A 75 0.61 -15.89 -2.32
CA VAL A 75 0.49 -15.66 -3.77
C VAL A 75 1.84 -15.28 -4.38
N ALA A 76 2.63 -14.49 -3.66
CA ALA A 76 3.96 -14.08 -4.09
C ALA A 76 4.84 -13.76 -2.87
N THR A 77 6.17 -13.89 -3.01
CA THR A 77 7.16 -13.72 -1.93
C THR A 77 8.40 -12.99 -2.42
N GLY A 78 9.17 -12.40 -1.51
CA GLY A 78 10.48 -11.82 -1.81
C GLY A 78 10.44 -10.31 -2.08
N PHE A 79 9.42 -9.62 -1.55
CA PHE A 79 9.32 -8.17 -1.57
C PHE A 79 10.03 -7.57 -0.36
N ASN A 80 10.37 -6.29 -0.44
CA ASN A 80 11.24 -5.64 0.53
C ASN A 80 10.50 -4.59 1.37
N SER A 81 9.56 -3.90 0.75
CA SER A 81 8.82 -2.75 1.28
C SER A 81 7.64 -2.48 0.36
N LEU A 82 6.61 -3.31 0.48
CA LEU A 82 5.40 -3.28 -0.30
C LEU A 82 4.70 -1.93 -0.13
N GLY A 83 4.44 -1.28 -1.26
CA GLY A 83 3.53 -0.16 -1.39
C GLY A 83 2.10 -0.62 -1.65
N GLY A 84 1.31 0.25 -2.27
CA GLY A 84 -0.06 0.03 -2.68
C GLY A 84 -0.20 -0.93 -3.86
N PHE A 85 -1.41 -1.49 -3.96
CA PHE A 85 -1.76 -2.53 -4.91
C PHE A 85 -2.98 -2.11 -5.72
N ASP A 86 -3.07 -2.58 -6.95
CA ASP A 86 -4.33 -2.58 -7.69
C ASP A 86 -4.45 -3.80 -8.61
N LEU A 87 -5.69 -4.20 -8.92
CA LEU A 87 -6.00 -5.48 -9.55
C LEU A 87 -6.77 -5.25 -10.85
N ASP A 88 -6.19 -5.70 -11.97
CA ASP A 88 -6.84 -5.56 -13.27
C ASP A 88 -8.04 -6.51 -13.42
N ALA A 89 -8.83 -6.33 -14.47
CA ALA A 89 -10.01 -7.17 -14.73
C ALA A 89 -9.69 -8.66 -14.94
N ALA A 90 -8.47 -8.99 -15.42
CA ALA A 90 -8.02 -10.36 -15.62
C ALA A 90 -7.60 -11.06 -14.32
N GLY A 91 -7.37 -10.30 -13.24
CA GLY A 91 -6.90 -10.81 -11.96
C GLY A 91 -5.38 -10.77 -11.80
N THR A 92 -4.68 -9.97 -12.62
CA THR A 92 -3.27 -9.61 -12.40
C THR A 92 -3.21 -8.53 -11.32
N LEU A 93 -2.48 -8.82 -10.25
CA LEU A 93 -2.22 -7.83 -9.20
C LEU A 93 -0.96 -7.05 -9.55
N TYR A 94 -1.09 -5.74 -9.63
CA TYR A 94 0.02 -4.82 -9.78
C TYR A 94 0.43 -4.26 -8.42
N VAL A 95 1.74 -4.21 -8.20
CA VAL A 95 2.32 -4.03 -6.86
C VAL A 95 3.51 -3.08 -6.95
N ALA A 96 3.54 -2.07 -6.09
CA ALA A 96 4.73 -1.28 -5.84
C ALA A 96 5.60 -1.93 -4.75
N ASP A 97 6.91 -1.88 -4.92
CA ASP A 97 7.89 -2.24 -3.89
C ASP A 97 9.00 -1.18 -3.86
N ASN A 98 9.22 -0.58 -2.68
CA ASN A 98 10.11 0.57 -2.44
C ASN A 98 11.22 0.18 -1.45
N GLY A 99 12.15 -0.62 -1.92
CA GLY A 99 13.20 -1.19 -1.09
C GLY A 99 14.23 -2.02 -1.86
N GLY A 100 14.43 -1.74 -3.15
CA GLY A 100 15.48 -2.36 -3.97
C GLY A 100 16.89 -1.94 -3.54
N ASP A 101 17.01 -0.83 -2.83
CA ASP A 101 18.24 -0.33 -2.21
C ASP A 101 18.62 -1.04 -0.89
N GLN A 102 17.73 -1.88 -0.35
CA GLN A 102 17.99 -2.58 0.89
C GLN A 102 19.11 -3.61 0.73
N THR A 103 19.98 -3.70 1.75
CA THR A 103 21.08 -4.67 1.72
C THR A 103 20.56 -6.10 1.67
N GLY A 104 20.81 -6.78 0.55
CA GLY A 104 20.36 -8.15 0.30
C GLY A 104 19.06 -8.25 -0.51
N ALA A 105 18.46 -7.13 -0.92
CA ALA A 105 17.33 -7.13 -1.85
C ALA A 105 17.76 -7.77 -3.19
N ALA A 106 16.91 -8.62 -3.73
CA ALA A 106 17.15 -9.29 -5.01
C ALA A 106 16.54 -8.56 -6.21
N THR A 107 15.64 -7.61 -5.93
CA THR A 107 14.89 -6.76 -6.86
C THR A 107 14.20 -5.67 -6.02
N GLY A 108 13.53 -4.71 -6.64
CA GLY A 108 12.73 -3.69 -5.96
C GLY A 108 12.73 -2.36 -6.71
N ASP A 109 12.18 -1.32 -6.07
CA ASP A 109 12.15 0.05 -6.57
C ASP A 109 11.50 0.16 -7.95
N THR A 110 10.40 -0.58 -8.12
CA THR A 110 9.74 -0.74 -9.41
C THR A 110 8.30 -1.26 -9.25
N LEU A 111 7.64 -1.46 -10.39
CA LEU A 111 6.32 -2.05 -10.53
C LEU A 111 6.44 -3.55 -10.81
N PHE A 112 5.66 -4.36 -10.10
CA PHE A 112 5.52 -5.80 -10.33
C PHE A 112 4.13 -6.14 -10.85
N ALA A 113 4.03 -7.24 -11.60
CA ALA A 113 2.77 -7.82 -12.05
C ALA A 113 2.71 -9.29 -11.62
N ILE A 114 1.73 -9.61 -10.78
CA ILE A 114 1.51 -10.95 -10.25
C ILE A 114 0.27 -11.54 -10.93
N PRO A 115 0.45 -12.35 -12.00
CA PRO A 115 -0.68 -12.92 -12.73
C PRO A 115 -1.41 -13.96 -11.88
N ASP A 116 -2.69 -14.13 -12.20
CA ASP A 116 -3.60 -15.11 -11.60
C ASP A 116 -3.73 -14.97 -10.07
N ALA A 117 -3.51 -13.77 -9.51
CA ALA A 117 -3.41 -13.55 -8.06
C ALA A 117 -4.63 -14.09 -7.29
N LEU A 118 -5.81 -14.05 -7.91
CA LEU A 118 -7.06 -14.55 -7.34
C LEU A 118 -7.22 -16.08 -7.35
N THR A 119 -6.43 -16.80 -8.15
CA THR A 119 -6.59 -18.25 -8.35
C THR A 119 -5.31 -19.04 -8.07
N ARG A 120 -4.15 -18.39 -7.87
CA ARG A 120 -2.90 -19.08 -7.52
C ARG A 120 -3.09 -20.03 -6.34
N THR A 121 -2.45 -21.19 -6.45
CA THR A 121 -2.31 -22.20 -5.38
C THR A 121 -0.87 -22.33 -4.88
N ALA A 122 0.09 -21.75 -5.62
CA ALA A 122 1.50 -21.72 -5.26
C ALA A 122 2.08 -20.31 -5.49
N ALA A 123 2.97 -19.90 -4.59
CA ALA A 123 3.61 -18.59 -4.63
C ALA A 123 4.60 -18.47 -5.79
N VAL A 124 4.73 -17.27 -6.36
CA VAL A 124 5.86 -16.87 -7.20
C VAL A 124 6.86 -16.02 -6.43
N SER A 125 8.11 -16.00 -6.89
CA SER A 125 9.09 -15.00 -6.45
C SER A 125 8.74 -13.65 -7.06
N ALA A 126 9.06 -12.55 -6.36
CA ALA A 126 9.05 -11.20 -6.93
C ALA A 126 10.03 -11.08 -8.11
N VAL A 127 11.20 -11.73 -7.98
CA VAL A 127 12.20 -11.81 -9.06
C VAL A 127 11.59 -12.46 -10.30
N GLY A 128 11.69 -11.78 -11.44
CA GLY A 128 11.09 -12.19 -12.71
C GLY A 128 9.63 -11.78 -12.88
N GLN A 129 9.05 -11.03 -11.95
CA GLN A 129 7.71 -10.44 -12.05
C GLN A 129 7.74 -8.92 -12.22
N GLU A 130 8.93 -8.34 -12.42
CA GLU A 130 9.11 -6.92 -12.70
C GLU A 130 8.46 -6.54 -14.03
N VAL A 131 7.67 -5.47 -14.04
CA VAL A 131 7.15 -4.85 -15.27
C VAL A 131 8.18 -3.91 -15.90
N LEU A 132 9.03 -3.32 -15.05
CA LEU A 132 10.11 -2.42 -15.41
C LEU A 132 11.38 -2.86 -14.67
N PRO A 133 12.59 -2.64 -15.22
CA PRO A 133 13.82 -2.95 -14.51
C PRO A 133 13.84 -2.43 -13.07
N GLU A 134 14.50 -3.14 -12.17
CA GLU A 134 14.71 -2.69 -10.79
C GLU A 134 15.28 -1.26 -10.75
N GLY A 135 14.87 -0.47 -9.75
CA GLY A 135 15.32 0.92 -9.60
C GLY A 135 14.68 1.94 -10.56
N THR A 136 13.78 1.53 -11.47
CA THR A 136 13.14 2.47 -12.41
C THR A 136 12.26 3.51 -11.69
N ILE A 137 11.67 3.13 -10.55
CA ILE A 137 10.82 3.98 -9.71
C ILE A 137 11.35 3.89 -8.26
N PRO A 138 12.38 4.68 -7.92
CA PRO A 138 13.14 4.54 -6.66
C PRO A 138 12.30 4.61 -5.38
N PHE A 139 11.16 5.30 -5.42
CA PHE A 139 10.27 5.42 -4.26
C PHE A 139 8.83 5.00 -4.61
N ALA A 140 8.67 3.85 -5.27
CA ALA A 140 7.37 3.34 -5.70
C ALA A 140 6.40 3.15 -4.52
N MET A 141 5.35 3.98 -4.39
CA MET A 141 4.49 3.95 -3.20
C MET A 141 3.12 3.34 -3.43
N ASP A 142 2.42 3.67 -4.51
CA ASP A 142 1.04 3.26 -4.75
C ASP A 142 0.78 3.04 -6.24
N VAL A 143 -0.25 2.26 -6.55
CA VAL A 143 -0.54 1.72 -7.87
C VAL A 143 -2.01 1.93 -8.22
N LEU A 144 -2.28 2.36 -9.45
CA LEU A 144 -3.62 2.46 -9.99
C LEU A 144 -3.67 1.93 -11.42
N VAL A 145 -4.48 0.90 -11.67
CA VAL A 145 -4.76 0.35 -12.99
C VAL A 145 -5.76 1.25 -13.71
N GLY A 146 -5.33 1.84 -14.81
CA GLY A 146 -6.15 2.65 -15.69
C GLY A 146 -7.05 1.80 -16.60
N PRO A 147 -8.21 2.34 -17.02
CA PRO A 147 -9.15 1.63 -17.89
C PRO A 147 -8.60 1.36 -19.31
N ASP A 148 -7.49 2.00 -19.69
CA ASP A 148 -6.81 1.79 -20.97
C ASP A 148 -5.70 0.71 -20.90
N GLY A 149 -5.60 0.03 -19.76
CA GLY A 149 -4.59 -0.99 -19.47
C GLY A 149 -3.20 -0.40 -19.16
N SER A 150 -3.09 0.91 -18.94
CA SER A 150 -1.90 1.47 -18.31
C SER A 150 -1.97 1.30 -16.79
N VAL A 151 -0.81 1.31 -16.14
CA VAL A 151 -0.71 1.31 -14.69
C VAL A 151 -0.01 2.61 -14.29
N LEU A 152 -0.63 3.36 -13.39
CA LEU A 152 -0.03 4.54 -12.79
C LEU A 152 0.65 4.10 -11.49
N VAL A 153 1.86 4.61 -11.26
CA VAL A 153 2.63 4.34 -10.05
C VAL A 153 3.09 5.66 -9.48
N THR A 154 2.88 5.88 -8.19
CA THR A 154 3.42 7.04 -7.49
C THR A 154 4.88 6.79 -7.13
N ASP A 155 5.72 7.80 -7.33
CA ASP A 155 7.11 7.86 -6.89
C ASP A 155 7.18 8.97 -5.84
N ALA A 156 7.39 8.60 -4.58
CA ALA A 156 7.39 9.50 -3.43
C ALA A 156 8.76 10.11 -3.14
N ALA A 157 9.56 10.35 -4.18
CA ALA A 157 10.82 11.07 -4.04
C ALA A 157 10.65 12.40 -3.27
N GLY A 158 11.70 12.74 -2.52
CA GLY A 158 11.79 13.87 -1.58
C GLY A 158 11.41 15.26 -2.14
N PRO A 159 11.52 16.36 -1.36
CA PRO A 159 10.75 17.58 -1.57
C PRO A 159 10.74 18.10 -3.02
N GLY A 160 9.57 18.01 -3.66
CA GLY A 160 9.32 18.46 -5.03
C GLY A 160 9.83 17.54 -6.14
N ALA A 161 10.40 16.38 -5.83
CA ALA A 161 10.92 15.42 -6.80
C ALA A 161 9.93 14.30 -7.13
N GLY A 162 8.90 14.09 -6.31
CA GLY A 162 7.91 13.04 -6.51
C GLY A 162 7.08 13.25 -7.78
N ARG A 163 6.63 12.11 -8.33
CA ARG A 163 6.03 12.04 -9.67
C ARG A 163 5.04 10.89 -9.80
N VAL A 164 4.04 11.05 -10.66
CA VAL A 164 3.22 9.93 -11.13
C VAL A 164 3.81 9.40 -12.43
N VAL A 165 4.18 8.13 -12.44
CA VAL A 165 4.73 7.42 -13.58
C VAL A 165 3.63 6.58 -14.22
N ARG A 166 3.44 6.72 -15.54
CA ARG A 166 2.60 5.80 -16.32
C ARG A 166 3.46 4.69 -16.89
N VAL A 167 3.06 3.47 -16.60
CA VAL A 167 3.63 2.25 -17.13
C VAL A 167 2.66 1.65 -18.14
N ARG A 168 3.13 1.37 -19.35
CA ARG A 168 2.32 0.70 -20.37
C ARG A 168 3.22 -0.13 -21.27
N LYS A 169 2.90 -1.42 -21.42
CA LYS A 169 3.67 -2.37 -22.24
C LYS A 169 5.17 -2.36 -21.90
N GLY A 170 5.51 -2.34 -20.60
CA GLY A 170 6.88 -2.33 -20.11
C GLY A 170 7.65 -1.02 -20.34
N ALA A 171 6.97 0.08 -20.69
CA ALA A 171 7.59 1.39 -20.84
C ALA A 171 7.04 2.36 -19.80
N ALA A 172 7.95 3.15 -19.18
CA ALA A 172 7.64 4.17 -18.20
C ALA A 172 7.63 5.58 -18.81
N ALA A 173 6.70 6.43 -18.40
CA ALA A 173 6.66 7.85 -18.75
C ALA A 173 6.14 8.70 -17.58
N ASN A 174 6.83 9.79 -17.25
CA ASN A 174 6.39 10.72 -16.22
C ASN A 174 5.13 11.47 -16.69
N LEU A 175 4.09 11.52 -15.84
CA LEU A 175 2.83 12.22 -16.11
C LEU A 175 2.68 13.49 -15.29
N ILE A 176 2.95 13.38 -13.99
CA ILE A 176 2.88 14.47 -13.01
C ILE A 176 4.23 14.49 -12.33
N GLY A 177 4.77 15.67 -12.03
CA GLY A 177 5.99 15.84 -11.24
C GLY A 177 5.86 17.07 -10.35
N GLY A 178 6.88 17.31 -9.51
CA GLY A 178 6.91 18.50 -8.66
C GLY A 178 6.15 18.34 -7.35
N LEU A 179 5.94 17.11 -6.86
CA LEU A 179 5.05 16.81 -5.74
C LEU A 179 5.73 15.94 -4.67
N ASN A 180 5.16 15.91 -3.47
CA ASN A 180 5.52 14.95 -2.41
C ASN A 180 4.35 13.97 -2.24
N ILE A 181 4.24 12.96 -3.09
CA ILE A 181 3.02 12.13 -3.19
C ILE A 181 3.15 10.81 -2.46
N GLN A 182 2.03 10.18 -2.10
CA GLN A 182 2.02 8.81 -1.56
C GLN A 182 0.97 7.94 -2.27
N GLY A 183 -0.32 8.23 -2.13
CA GLY A 183 -1.44 7.52 -2.78
C GLY A 183 -2.01 8.16 -4.06
N ILE A 184 -2.73 7.37 -4.84
CA ILE A 184 -3.44 7.73 -6.08
C ILE A 184 -4.77 6.96 -6.22
N ALA A 185 -5.83 7.65 -6.63
CA ALA A 185 -7.14 7.03 -6.84
C ALA A 185 -7.85 7.56 -8.10
N LEU A 186 -8.75 6.74 -8.63
CA LEU A 186 -9.61 7.10 -9.76
C LEU A 186 -10.98 7.56 -9.27
N GLY A 187 -11.30 8.82 -9.56
CA GLY A 187 -12.63 9.39 -9.40
C GLY A 187 -13.52 9.25 -10.63
N ALA A 188 -14.75 9.75 -10.50
CA ALA A 188 -15.75 9.73 -11.55
C ALA A 188 -15.21 10.33 -12.87
N LYS A 189 -15.63 9.73 -13.99
CA LYS A 189 -15.23 10.14 -15.36
C LYS A 189 -13.71 10.11 -15.60
N GLY A 190 -12.98 9.31 -14.82
CA GLY A 190 -11.53 9.15 -14.94
C GLY A 190 -10.72 10.31 -14.35
N THR A 191 -11.32 11.10 -13.45
CA THR A 191 -10.58 12.11 -12.70
C THR A 191 -9.52 11.43 -11.86
N LEU A 192 -8.27 11.86 -11.93
CA LEU A 192 -7.21 11.34 -11.06
C LEU A 192 -7.17 12.17 -9.78
N LEU A 193 -7.17 11.49 -8.65
CA LEU A 193 -6.96 12.07 -7.33
C LEU A 193 -5.58 11.63 -6.85
N VAL A 194 -4.69 12.59 -6.64
CA VAL A 194 -3.30 12.32 -6.25
C VAL A 194 -3.06 13.00 -4.93
N SER A 195 -2.61 12.24 -3.93
CA SER A 195 -2.20 12.80 -2.66
C SER A 195 -0.94 13.62 -2.85
N ALA A 196 -0.80 14.69 -2.09
CA ALA A 196 0.41 15.48 -1.99
C ALA A 196 0.57 15.94 -0.55
N LEU A 197 1.80 15.92 -0.08
CA LEU A 197 2.22 16.47 1.20
C LEU A 197 2.89 17.82 0.98
N ASP A 198 2.83 18.66 2.01
CA ASP A 198 3.70 19.82 2.11
C ASP A 198 5.18 19.40 2.28
N ASP A 199 6.10 20.36 2.20
CA ASP A 199 7.53 20.08 2.31
C ASP A 199 7.96 19.57 3.69
N THR A 200 7.08 19.66 4.69
CA THR A 200 7.31 19.13 6.03
C THR A 200 6.78 17.70 6.22
N TYR A 201 6.07 17.15 5.22
CA TYR A 201 5.42 15.84 5.29
C TYR A 201 4.36 15.71 6.39
N THR A 202 3.77 16.83 6.83
CA THR A 202 2.79 16.83 7.94
C THR A 202 1.38 17.18 7.51
N VAL A 203 1.22 17.94 6.41
CA VAL A 203 -0.09 18.37 5.93
C VAL A 203 -0.37 17.76 4.57
N GLY A 204 -1.42 16.95 4.51
CA GLY A 204 -1.90 16.30 3.30
C GLY A 204 -2.95 17.11 2.55
N THR A 205 -2.88 17.01 1.23
CA THR A 205 -3.83 17.54 0.25
C THR A 205 -4.11 16.46 -0.78
N ILE A 206 -5.37 16.32 -1.20
CA ILE A 206 -5.72 15.53 -2.38
C ILE A 206 -5.91 16.50 -3.54
N LEU A 207 -5.10 16.34 -4.59
CA LEU A 207 -5.13 17.16 -5.81
C LEU A 207 -5.95 16.46 -6.90
N ARG A 208 -6.68 17.24 -7.70
CA ARG A 208 -7.44 16.75 -8.85
C ARG A 208 -6.70 16.97 -10.14
N TYR A 209 -6.71 15.95 -10.97
CA TYR A 209 -6.26 16.03 -12.36
C TYR A 209 -7.33 15.43 -13.29
N THR A 210 -7.42 15.98 -14.50
CA THR A 210 -8.20 15.33 -15.56
C THR A 210 -7.59 14.00 -15.97
N PRO A 211 -8.31 13.14 -16.72
CA PRO A 211 -7.72 11.95 -17.35
C PRO A 211 -6.51 12.28 -18.26
N ARG A 212 -6.47 13.50 -18.83
CA ARG A 212 -5.34 14.01 -19.62
C ARG A 212 -4.31 14.74 -18.76
N VAL A 213 -4.36 14.54 -17.45
CA VAL A 213 -3.38 15.01 -16.47
C VAL A 213 -3.27 16.54 -16.35
N ALA A 214 -4.23 17.29 -16.88
CA ALA A 214 -4.34 18.72 -16.57
C ALA A 214 -4.82 18.92 -15.13
N ALA A 215 -4.11 19.73 -14.34
CA ALA A 215 -4.47 20.07 -12.96
C ALA A 215 -5.83 20.79 -12.90
N ARG A 216 -6.63 20.46 -11.88
CA ARG A 216 -7.97 21.03 -11.63
C ARG A 216 -8.13 21.60 -10.23
N GLY A 217 -7.03 21.68 -9.47
CA GLY A 217 -7.00 22.23 -8.11
C GLY A 217 -7.24 21.18 -7.02
N THR A 218 -7.49 21.65 -5.82
CA THR A 218 -7.60 20.82 -4.61
C THR A 218 -8.96 20.13 -4.51
N PHE A 219 -8.97 18.84 -4.20
CA PHE A 219 -10.16 18.05 -3.80
C PHE A 219 -10.42 18.18 -2.30
N ALA A 220 -9.40 17.91 -1.49
CA ALA A 220 -9.43 17.99 -0.02
C ALA A 220 -8.08 18.50 0.50
N SER A 221 -8.06 19.15 1.67
CA SER A 221 -6.87 19.74 2.28
C SER A 221 -6.94 19.74 3.80
N GLY A 222 -5.81 19.94 4.46
CA GLY A 222 -5.73 19.98 5.93
C GLY A 222 -5.78 18.61 6.57
N LEU A 223 -5.42 17.57 5.79
CA LEU A 223 -5.33 16.20 6.26
C LEU A 223 -4.06 16.05 7.11
N SER A 224 -4.12 15.20 8.15
CA SER A 224 -2.95 14.88 9.00
C SER A 224 -2.05 13.86 8.29
N GLY A 225 -1.44 14.30 7.18
CA GLY A 225 -0.81 13.44 6.18
C GLY A 225 -1.77 13.07 5.04
N ALA A 226 -1.25 12.40 4.01
CA ALA A 226 -2.02 11.84 2.91
C ALA A 226 -1.23 10.66 2.36
N PHE A 227 -1.30 9.52 3.06
CA PHE A 227 -0.54 8.30 2.75
C PHE A 227 -1.21 7.47 1.68
N ASP A 228 -2.51 7.24 1.86
CA ASP A 228 -3.35 6.53 0.91
C ASP A 228 -4.75 7.16 0.97
N HIS A 229 -5.53 6.96 -0.09
CA HIS A 229 -6.92 7.36 -0.14
C HIS A 229 -7.68 6.56 -1.18
N VAL A 230 -8.95 6.29 -0.90
CA VAL A 230 -9.87 5.66 -1.84
C VAL A 230 -11.19 6.40 -1.88
N LEU A 231 -11.95 6.20 -2.94
CA LEU A 231 -13.33 6.66 -3.01
C LEU A 231 -14.27 5.49 -2.77
N ASP A 232 -15.33 5.71 -2.01
CA ASP A 232 -16.44 4.76 -1.96
C ASP A 232 -17.37 4.89 -3.17
N THR A 233 -18.45 4.11 -3.17
CA THR A 233 -19.40 4.05 -4.29
C THR A 233 -20.18 5.35 -4.51
N ASP A 234 -20.33 6.16 -3.47
CA ASP A 234 -20.99 7.47 -3.54
C ASP A 234 -20.00 8.57 -3.95
N GLY A 235 -18.70 8.25 -3.99
CA GLY A 235 -17.61 9.14 -4.36
C GLY A 235 -17.06 9.92 -3.16
N ASP A 236 -17.40 9.48 -1.95
CA ASP A 236 -16.83 10.05 -0.73
C ASP A 236 -15.40 9.56 -0.53
N LEU A 237 -14.55 10.46 -0.04
CA LEU A 237 -13.13 10.22 0.17
C LEU A 237 -12.90 9.56 1.53
N LEU A 238 -12.23 8.41 1.50
CA LEU A 238 -11.72 7.71 2.67
C LEU A 238 -10.20 7.91 2.72
N VAL A 239 -9.72 8.44 3.86
CA VAL A 239 -8.32 8.83 4.15
C VAL A 239 -7.95 8.42 5.57
#